data_AF-A0A1G4KNE8-F1
#
_entry.id   AF-A0A1G4KNE8-F1
#
_cell.length_a   1.000
_cell.length_b   1.000
_cell.length_c   1.000
_cell.angle_alpha   90.00
_cell.angle_beta   90.00
_cell.angle_gamma   90.00
#
_symmetry.space_group_name_H-M   'P 1'
#
loop_
_entity.id
_entity.type
_entity.pdbx_description
1 polymer ?
#
loop_
_entity_poly.entity_id
_entity_poly.type
_entity_poly.pdbx_seq_one_letter_code
_entity_poly.pdbx_strand_id
1 'polypeptide(L)'
;MRRISAIRKAIGVTLLLIASLFLIQRPRSEVKIPYNIVQEFNRLAGPGSQRQALVGSPFADFNVHNSQTSYGTEISWQKFESWSLREKCRWFFETTYAKNPKWSNDQVRERYDDEATDNARFSHIVERLRMYDTCFVQGNLKMDQVLVPRRNLKDFHSRMFPFFPPFQDLNELWPTITHLNSKSKLPNGVNPASSNTTFIMDNSKTFWENWNDFSTGKGLVLTLGERHKDIFLRLLAVLDHLGNSYPIQIVQQENEVSQDLLDSISDFLQSSNQEVYHVSCGPVLNVNYIGRLNYFVNKWLATIFNTYSEVVLLDADVVPFISLNTFFDDPRFLETGALFYKDRNLLNEYTFDHCIDMFKYLEPSAQAVLLMNHRMKVNSSIITPTTNAFFNDEQKVYQRFFYRKLLHNVDSGLVVLNKRQKLTSLILSFFMNLDSKISSCVYGDKELFWLAQLFSGNDYTIDSPDGAVIGSLRTVAAEEPKGQVELEICATQMGHVNQNKQLLWTNGGLKTCKVPDAARRDFSEKPEYFESRYESLEALRDLYEKPLVIDGYIIPEVAARPWFKSNECCEYSYCASIEVDSHKPISDFANFAIFGETTSQQLSSISEIWNGNVDI
;
A
#
# COMPACT_ATOMS: atom_id res chain seq x y z
N MET A 1 -55.98 57.35 41.92
CA MET A 1 -55.16 56.48 41.04
C MET A 1 -53.65 56.75 41.16
N ARG A 2 -53.05 56.69 42.37
CA ARG A 2 -51.57 56.80 42.53
C ARG A 2 -50.93 55.78 43.49
N ARG A 3 -51.71 54.93 44.17
CA ARG A 3 -51.18 53.90 45.10
C ARG A 3 -51.01 52.49 44.51
N ILE A 4 -51.55 52.22 43.32
CA ILE A 4 -51.46 50.89 42.68
C ILE A 4 -50.18 50.75 41.81
N SER A 5 -49.52 51.86 41.49
CA SER A 5 -48.29 51.91 40.68
C SER A 5 -47.03 51.46 41.44
N ALA A 6 -46.95 51.76 42.75
CA ALA A 6 -45.78 51.42 43.57
C ALA A 6 -45.68 49.91 43.88
N ILE A 7 -46.83 49.24 44.08
CA ILE A 7 -46.88 47.81 44.41
C ILE A 7 -46.53 46.94 43.18
N ARG A 8 -46.92 47.36 41.96
CA ARG A 8 -46.51 46.68 40.72
C ARG A 8 -45.01 46.82 40.41
N LYS A 9 -44.38 47.94 40.78
CA LYS A 9 -42.92 48.11 40.65
C LYS A 9 -42.14 47.29 41.69
N ALA A 10 -42.64 47.18 42.92
CA ALA A 10 -42.00 46.34 43.94
C ALA A 10 -42.07 44.84 43.58
N ILE A 11 -43.23 44.35 43.12
CA ILE A 11 -43.40 42.94 42.71
C ILE A 11 -42.58 42.62 41.45
N GLY A 12 -42.47 43.56 40.50
CA GLY A 12 -41.63 43.39 39.31
C GLY A 12 -40.13 43.32 39.63
N VAL A 13 -39.65 44.09 40.60
CA VAL A 13 -38.24 44.06 41.03
C VAL A 13 -37.92 42.80 41.86
N THR A 14 -38.87 42.31 42.68
CA THR A 14 -38.69 41.06 43.43
C THR A 14 -38.75 39.82 42.52
N LEU A 15 -39.60 39.81 41.47
CA LEU A 15 -39.60 38.73 40.46
C LEU A 15 -38.35 38.74 39.58
N LEU A 16 -37.78 39.91 39.27
CA LEU A 16 -36.50 40.03 38.57
C LEU A 16 -35.31 39.59 39.45
N LEU A 17 -35.35 39.86 40.75
CA LEU A 17 -34.35 39.37 41.71
C LEU A 17 -34.45 37.87 41.96
N ILE A 18 -35.65 37.29 41.95
CA ILE A 18 -35.83 35.83 42.04
C ILE A 18 -35.46 35.16 40.72
N ALA A 19 -35.75 35.77 39.56
CA ALA A 19 -35.28 35.26 38.26
C ALA A 19 -33.76 35.36 38.09
N SER A 20 -33.10 36.38 38.66
CA SER A 20 -31.63 36.46 38.70
C SER A 20 -31.01 35.56 39.78
N LEU A 21 -31.74 35.21 40.84
CA LEU A 21 -31.36 34.15 41.79
C LEU A 21 -31.65 32.72 41.26
N PHE A 22 -32.45 32.55 40.21
CA PHE A 22 -32.58 31.29 39.47
C PHE A 22 -31.70 31.21 38.21
N LEU A 23 -31.02 32.31 37.86
CA LEU A 23 -29.76 32.30 37.11
C LEU A 23 -28.58 32.01 38.06
N ILE A 24 -28.79 31.11 39.04
CA ILE A 24 -27.69 30.28 39.54
C ILE A 24 -27.10 29.65 38.30
N GLN A 25 -25.89 30.10 37.93
CA GLN A 25 -24.98 29.30 37.14
C GLN A 25 -25.09 27.89 37.71
N ARG A 26 -25.75 26.97 36.99
CA ARG A 26 -25.59 25.55 37.29
C ARG A 26 -24.09 25.38 37.42
N PRO A 27 -23.55 24.93 38.57
CA PRO A 27 -22.13 24.65 38.62
C PRO A 27 -21.92 23.65 37.50
N ARG A 28 -21.23 24.07 36.43
CA ARG A 28 -20.72 23.13 35.43
C ARG A 28 -19.85 22.24 36.27
N SER A 29 -20.33 21.03 36.55
CA SER A 29 -19.61 20.07 37.36
C SER A 29 -18.20 19.99 36.81
N GLU A 30 -17.21 20.42 37.60
CA GLU A 30 -15.81 20.28 37.24
C GLU A 30 -15.54 18.78 37.14
N VAL A 31 -15.54 18.24 35.92
CA VAL A 31 -15.21 16.84 35.72
C VAL A 31 -13.70 16.72 35.72
N LYS A 32 -13.15 16.36 36.88
CA LYS A 32 -11.72 16.05 37.02
C LYS A 32 -11.37 14.88 36.09
N ILE A 33 -10.43 15.13 35.17
CA ILE A 33 -9.86 14.10 34.32
C ILE A 33 -9.04 13.15 35.20
N PRO A 34 -9.25 11.82 35.11
CA PRO A 34 -8.43 10.84 35.83
C PRO A 34 -6.93 11.04 35.60
N TYR A 35 -6.14 10.96 36.68
CA TYR A 35 -4.70 11.25 36.64
C TYR A 35 -3.92 10.33 35.68
N ASN A 36 -4.31 9.05 35.59
CA ASN A 36 -3.75 8.09 34.64
C ASN A 36 -3.96 8.51 33.17
N ILE A 37 -5.12 9.08 32.84
CA ILE A 37 -5.40 9.60 31.49
C ILE A 37 -4.51 10.81 31.20
N VAL A 38 -4.29 11.70 32.18
CA VAL A 38 -3.38 12.84 32.04
C VAL A 38 -1.94 12.37 31.81
N GLN A 39 -1.46 11.39 32.57
CA GLN A 39 -0.12 10.82 32.40
C GLN A 39 0.07 10.17 31.02
N GLU A 40 -0.88 9.32 30.61
CA GLU A 40 -0.81 8.64 29.32
C GLU A 40 -0.96 9.63 28.16
N PHE A 41 -1.83 10.62 28.28
CA PHE A 41 -1.94 11.71 27.30
C PHE A 41 -0.62 12.45 27.16
N ASN A 42 0.04 12.85 28.27
CA ASN A 42 1.32 13.55 28.21
C ASN A 42 2.43 12.69 27.58
N ARG A 43 2.39 11.37 27.81
CA ARG A 43 3.31 10.41 27.18
C ARG A 43 3.09 10.32 25.68
N LEU A 44 1.83 10.27 25.23
CA LEU A 44 1.45 10.16 23.82
C LEU A 44 1.58 11.50 23.06
N ALA A 45 1.34 12.63 23.74
CA ALA A 45 1.33 13.97 23.17
C ALA A 45 2.70 14.69 23.25
N GLY A 46 3.81 13.95 23.32
CA GLY A 46 5.18 14.48 23.47
C GLY A 46 5.57 15.61 22.49
N PRO A 47 6.75 16.23 22.66
CA PRO A 47 7.09 17.54 22.07
C PRO A 47 7.04 17.70 20.53
N GLY A 48 6.83 16.63 19.77
CA GLY A 48 6.56 16.67 18.32
C GLY A 48 5.09 16.45 17.94
N SER A 49 4.15 16.48 18.89
CA SER A 49 2.79 16.00 18.67
C SER A 49 1.95 16.90 17.77
N GLN A 50 1.15 16.24 16.95
CA GLN A 50 0.15 16.67 15.96
C GLN A 50 -0.90 17.71 16.43
N ARG A 51 -0.70 18.34 17.59
CA ARG A 51 -1.63 19.28 18.23
C ARG A 51 -2.10 20.41 17.32
N GLN A 52 -1.26 20.89 16.41
CA GLN A 52 -1.64 21.95 15.47
C GLN A 52 -2.39 21.42 14.24
N ALA A 53 -2.16 20.17 13.82
CA ALA A 53 -2.77 19.64 12.62
C ALA A 53 -4.22 19.21 12.79
N LEU A 54 -4.59 18.72 13.97
CA LEU A 54 -5.91 18.16 14.22
C LEU A 54 -6.84 19.10 14.98
N VAL A 55 -6.61 20.42 14.99
CA VAL A 55 -7.49 21.39 15.67
C VAL A 55 -8.95 21.27 15.18
N GLY A 56 -9.16 20.95 13.90
CA GLY A 56 -10.48 20.71 13.31
C GLY A 56 -11.11 19.34 13.61
N SER A 57 -10.38 18.42 14.24
CA SER A 57 -10.83 17.06 14.54
C SER A 57 -11.94 17.09 15.59
N PRO A 58 -12.95 16.20 15.51
CA PRO A 58 -13.84 15.94 16.65
C PRO A 58 -13.05 15.62 17.93
N PHE A 59 -12.01 14.79 17.86
CA PHE A 59 -11.24 14.38 19.04
C PHE A 59 -10.49 15.53 19.72
N ALA A 60 -10.18 16.61 18.99
CA ALA A 60 -9.56 17.79 19.58
C ALA A 60 -10.42 18.47 20.65
N ASP A 61 -11.73 18.19 20.70
CA ASP A 61 -12.59 18.70 21.76
C ASP A 61 -12.29 18.09 23.14
N PHE A 62 -11.62 16.94 23.18
CA PHE A 62 -11.13 16.30 24.40
C PHE A 62 -9.72 16.80 24.75
N ASN A 63 -9.60 18.09 25.08
CA ASN A 63 -8.30 18.68 25.47
C ASN A 63 -7.95 18.38 26.93
N VAL A 64 -6.67 18.09 27.20
CA VAL A 64 -6.11 17.75 28.53
C VAL A 64 -5.26 18.88 29.12
N HIS A 65 -4.89 19.93 28.35
CA HIS A 65 -3.99 21.00 28.82
C HIS A 65 -4.68 22.26 29.37
N ASN A 66 -6.01 22.34 29.38
CA ASN A 66 -6.71 23.35 30.15
C ASN A 66 -7.12 22.75 31.50
N SER A 67 -6.28 22.96 32.51
CA SER A 67 -6.52 22.81 33.95
C SER A 67 -7.88 22.23 34.35
N GLN A 68 -7.93 20.96 34.76
CA GLN A 68 -9.03 20.32 35.51
C GLN A 68 -10.45 20.41 34.89
N THR A 69 -10.62 20.95 33.68
CA THR A 69 -11.93 21.26 33.09
C THR A 69 -11.89 21.16 31.57
N SER A 70 -12.77 20.35 30.99
CA SER A 70 -13.02 20.35 29.54
C SER A 70 -13.82 21.60 29.17
N TYR A 71 -13.15 22.64 28.65
CA TYR A 71 -13.85 23.72 27.94
C TYR A 71 -13.92 23.36 26.46
N GLY A 72 -15.09 22.90 25.99
CA GLY A 72 -15.32 22.67 24.55
C GLY A 72 -16.45 21.68 24.24
N THR A 73 -16.62 20.64 25.06
CA THR A 73 -17.71 19.66 24.94
C THR A 73 -18.52 19.57 26.23
N GLU A 74 -19.84 19.37 26.12
CA GLU A 74 -20.68 18.97 27.27
C GLU A 74 -20.42 17.51 27.72
N ILE A 75 -19.40 16.84 27.16
CA ILE A 75 -19.15 15.41 27.31
C ILE A 75 -17.81 15.23 28.02
N SER A 76 -17.82 14.61 29.20
CA SER A 76 -16.59 14.25 29.90
C SER A 76 -15.94 13.00 29.32
N TRP A 77 -14.62 12.84 29.55
CA TRP A 77 -13.86 11.63 29.21
C TRP A 77 -14.51 10.35 29.73
N GLN A 78 -14.92 10.33 31.00
CA GLN A 78 -15.60 9.18 31.62
C GLN A 78 -16.93 8.85 30.93
N LYS A 79 -17.70 9.89 30.58
CA LYS A 79 -18.96 9.71 29.85
C LYS A 79 -18.71 9.13 28.46
N PHE A 80 -17.72 9.64 27.73
CA PHE A 80 -17.36 9.10 26.41
C PHE A 80 -16.86 7.66 26.50
N GLU A 81 -16.04 7.32 27.50
CA GLU A 81 -15.52 5.97 27.69
C GLU A 81 -16.65 4.94 27.82
N SER A 82 -17.69 5.28 28.60
CA SER A 82 -18.88 4.43 28.80
C SER A 82 -19.80 4.29 27.59
N TRP A 83 -19.60 5.07 26.52
CA TRP A 83 -20.42 4.96 25.32
C TRP A 83 -20.17 3.67 24.55
N SER A 84 -21.26 3.12 24.00
CA SER A 84 -21.18 2.06 23.00
C SER A 84 -20.40 2.53 21.76
N LEU A 85 -19.85 1.58 20.99
CA LEU A 85 -19.17 1.90 19.73
C LEU A 85 -20.05 2.75 18.81
N ARG A 86 -21.35 2.40 18.69
CA ARG A 86 -22.34 3.15 17.92
C ARG A 86 -22.45 4.61 18.34
N GLU A 87 -22.49 4.88 19.65
CA GLU A 87 -22.58 6.25 20.17
C GLU A 87 -21.30 7.04 19.89
N LYS A 88 -20.12 6.42 20.05
CA LYS A 88 -18.81 7.03 19.72
C LYS A 88 -18.71 7.38 18.23
N CYS A 89 -19.07 6.43 17.36
CA CYS A 89 -19.09 6.62 15.91
C CYS A 89 -20.06 7.73 15.47
N ARG A 90 -21.29 7.71 16.00
CA ARG A 90 -22.30 8.74 15.72
C ARG A 90 -21.84 10.12 16.14
N TRP A 91 -21.28 10.22 17.35
CA TRP A 91 -20.75 11.50 17.82
C TRP A 91 -19.62 12.02 16.93
N PHE A 92 -18.67 11.17 16.53
CA PHE A 92 -17.53 11.59 15.71
C PHE A 92 -17.97 12.20 14.38
N PHE A 93 -18.81 11.48 13.62
CA PHE A 93 -19.25 11.95 12.32
C PHE A 93 -20.22 13.15 12.41
N GLU A 94 -21.15 13.17 13.37
CA GLU A 94 -22.01 14.35 13.55
C GLU A 94 -21.20 15.59 13.96
N THR A 95 -20.18 15.43 14.79
CA THR A 95 -19.27 16.51 15.15
C THR A 95 -18.44 16.97 13.96
N THR A 96 -18.01 16.06 13.08
CA THR A 96 -17.33 16.40 11.83
C THR A 96 -18.23 17.29 10.95
N TYR A 97 -19.50 16.91 10.77
CA TYR A 97 -20.47 17.73 10.04
C TYR A 97 -20.78 19.07 10.72
N ALA A 98 -20.87 19.10 12.05
CA ALA A 98 -21.17 20.32 12.80
C ALA A 98 -20.01 21.33 12.74
N LYS A 99 -18.77 20.86 12.87
CA LYS A 99 -17.57 21.70 12.80
C LYS A 99 -17.30 22.21 11.40
N ASN A 100 -17.49 21.39 10.38
CA ASN A 100 -17.29 21.77 8.99
C ASN A 100 -18.39 21.17 8.09
N PRO A 101 -19.48 21.89 7.80
CA PRO A 101 -20.55 21.39 6.93
C PRO A 101 -20.10 21.04 5.50
N LYS A 102 -18.91 21.49 5.08
CA LYS A 102 -18.33 21.25 3.75
C LYS A 102 -17.17 20.25 3.77
N TRP A 103 -16.95 19.52 4.87
CA TRP A 103 -15.85 18.56 4.97
C TRP A 103 -15.89 17.55 3.82
N SER A 104 -14.72 17.19 3.28
CA SER A 104 -14.61 16.17 2.24
C SER A 104 -13.19 15.64 2.21
N ASN A 105 -13.02 14.36 1.90
CA ASN A 105 -11.72 13.79 1.56
C ASN A 105 -11.26 14.20 0.15
N ASP A 106 -12.11 14.88 -0.63
CA ASP A 106 -11.73 15.42 -1.95
C ASP A 106 -10.57 16.42 -1.87
N GLN A 107 -10.35 16.97 -0.67
CA GLN A 107 -9.18 17.77 -0.35
C GLN A 107 -7.85 17.05 -0.65
N VAL A 108 -7.80 15.72 -0.76
CA VAL A 108 -6.59 14.96 -1.19
C VAL A 108 -6.01 15.49 -2.50
N ARG A 109 -6.85 16.06 -3.38
CA ARG A 109 -6.42 16.59 -4.67
C ARG A 109 -5.69 17.94 -4.58
N GLU A 110 -5.86 18.66 -3.47
CA GLU A 110 -5.30 20.00 -3.31
C GLU A 110 -3.79 19.96 -3.02
N ARG A 111 -3.11 21.09 -3.13
CA ARG A 111 -1.77 21.31 -2.57
C ARG A 111 -1.68 22.80 -2.29
N TYR A 112 -1.48 23.14 -1.01
CA TYR A 112 -1.47 24.54 -0.57
C TYR A 112 -0.06 25.13 -0.52
N ASP A 113 0.97 24.29 -0.71
CA ASP A 113 2.38 24.65 -0.59
C ASP A 113 2.72 25.30 0.76
N ASP A 114 1.95 24.92 1.79
CA ASP A 114 2.16 25.24 3.20
C ASP A 114 2.22 23.94 3.99
N GLU A 115 3.38 23.66 4.59
CA GLU A 115 3.64 22.35 5.19
C GLU A 115 2.63 21.98 6.28
N ALA A 116 2.30 22.93 7.16
CA ALA A 116 1.37 22.70 8.26
C ALA A 116 -0.04 22.41 7.74
N THR A 117 -0.52 23.18 6.76
CA THR A 117 -1.85 23.02 6.17
C THR A 117 -1.97 21.69 5.40
N ASP A 118 -0.99 21.37 4.56
CA ASP A 118 -0.99 20.12 3.78
C ASP A 118 -0.94 18.89 4.69
N ASN A 119 -0.08 18.93 5.73
CA ASN A 119 0.03 17.84 6.71
C ASN A 119 -1.26 17.68 7.53
N ALA A 120 -1.85 18.80 8.00
CA ALA A 120 -3.10 18.82 8.75
C ALA A 120 -4.26 18.24 7.95
N ARG A 121 -4.39 18.68 6.70
CA ARG A 121 -5.41 18.22 5.77
C ARG A 121 -5.36 16.70 5.59
N PHE A 122 -4.19 16.14 5.29
CA PHE A 122 -4.10 14.70 5.07
C PHE A 122 -4.27 13.91 6.39
N SER A 123 -3.78 14.43 7.52
CA SER A 123 -4.04 13.86 8.85
C SER A 123 -5.55 13.71 9.14
N HIS A 124 -6.37 14.70 8.76
CA HIS A 124 -7.83 14.60 8.85
C HIS A 124 -8.44 13.50 7.97
N ILE A 125 -7.89 13.27 6.78
CA ILE A 125 -8.33 12.18 5.90
C ILE A 125 -8.05 10.83 6.58
N VAL A 126 -6.82 10.63 7.09
CA VAL A 126 -6.43 9.40 7.79
C VAL A 126 -7.29 9.16 9.04
N GLU A 127 -7.56 10.17 9.85
CA GLU A 127 -8.42 10.05 11.03
C GLU A 127 -9.86 9.64 10.67
N ARG A 128 -10.43 10.23 9.61
CA ARG A 128 -11.76 9.85 9.12
C ARG A 128 -11.77 8.42 8.58
N LEU A 129 -10.71 7.98 7.90
CA LEU A 129 -10.59 6.60 7.39
C LEU A 129 -10.46 5.58 8.52
N ARG A 130 -9.69 5.85 9.58
CA ARG A 130 -9.63 4.99 10.78
C ARG A 130 -10.99 4.88 11.47
N MET A 131 -11.69 6.00 11.60
CA MET A 131 -13.04 6.00 12.16
C MET A 131 -14.01 5.23 11.27
N TYR A 132 -13.91 5.37 9.95
CA TYR A 132 -14.72 4.59 9.01
C TYR A 132 -14.47 3.08 9.17
N ASP A 133 -13.20 2.66 9.24
CA ASP A 133 -12.81 1.27 9.46
C ASP A 133 -13.35 0.72 10.79
N THR A 134 -13.10 1.43 11.89
CA THR A 134 -13.58 1.05 13.23
C THR A 134 -15.10 0.95 13.32
N CYS A 135 -15.83 1.86 12.64
CA CYS A 135 -17.28 1.91 12.74
C CYS A 135 -17.98 0.92 11.80
N PHE A 136 -17.62 0.93 10.53
CA PHE A 136 -18.38 0.23 9.49
C PHE A 136 -17.76 -1.11 9.10
N VAL A 137 -16.43 -1.21 9.05
CA VAL A 137 -15.76 -2.43 8.58
C VAL A 137 -15.51 -3.41 9.73
N GLN A 138 -14.78 -3.00 10.76
CA GLN A 138 -14.52 -3.82 11.94
C GLN A 138 -15.73 -3.87 12.89
N GLY A 139 -16.40 -2.72 13.06
CA GLY A 139 -17.53 -2.56 13.96
C GLY A 139 -18.85 -3.11 13.41
N ASN A 140 -18.93 -3.35 12.09
CA ASN A 140 -20.12 -3.85 11.39
C ASN A 140 -21.39 -3.05 11.73
N LEU A 141 -21.25 -1.75 11.99
CA LEU A 141 -22.38 -0.86 12.24
C LEU A 141 -23.01 -0.46 10.90
N LYS A 142 -24.33 -0.36 10.87
CA LYS A 142 -25.02 0.17 9.69
C LYS A 142 -24.91 1.68 9.62
N MET A 143 -24.91 2.24 8.41
CA MET A 143 -24.82 3.69 8.23
C MET A 143 -25.96 4.47 8.90
N ASP A 144 -27.18 3.94 8.88
CA ASP A 144 -28.36 4.55 9.51
C ASP A 144 -28.33 4.51 11.05
N GLN A 145 -27.49 3.65 11.64
CA GLN A 145 -27.24 3.61 13.08
C GLN A 145 -26.26 4.71 13.52
N VAL A 146 -25.37 5.12 12.62
CA VAL A 146 -24.29 6.08 12.88
C VAL A 146 -24.68 7.49 12.43
N LEU A 147 -25.24 7.64 11.24
CA LEU A 147 -25.63 8.92 10.64
C LEU A 147 -27.09 9.25 11.02
N VAL A 148 -27.40 10.49 11.38
CA VAL A 148 -28.79 10.83 11.74
C VAL A 148 -29.73 10.75 10.53
N PRO A 149 -31.04 10.47 10.70
CA PRO A 149 -31.98 10.28 9.57
C PRO A 149 -32.08 11.43 8.57
N ARG A 150 -31.64 12.65 8.93
CA ARG A 150 -31.59 13.81 8.03
C ARG A 150 -30.33 13.84 7.14
N ARG A 151 -29.33 13.00 7.40
CA ARG A 151 -28.10 12.93 6.61
C ARG A 151 -28.35 12.04 5.41
N ASN A 152 -27.92 12.52 4.25
CA ASN A 152 -27.98 11.75 3.01
C ASN A 152 -26.79 10.77 2.99
N LEU A 153 -27.08 9.47 2.94
CA LEU A 153 -26.04 8.42 2.85
C LEU A 153 -25.12 8.62 1.63
N LYS A 154 -25.68 9.13 0.53
CA LYS A 154 -24.92 9.44 -0.68
C LYS A 154 -23.93 10.58 -0.45
N ASP A 155 -24.36 11.63 0.27
CA ASP A 155 -23.46 12.75 0.65
C ASP A 155 -22.30 12.25 1.51
N PHE A 156 -22.56 11.37 2.48
CA PHE A 156 -21.50 10.77 3.29
C PHE A 156 -20.51 9.96 2.44
N HIS A 157 -21.03 9.10 1.55
CA HIS A 157 -20.19 8.32 0.63
C HIS A 157 -19.32 9.21 -0.27
N SER A 158 -19.91 10.22 -0.92
CA SER A 158 -19.17 11.12 -1.81
C SER A 158 -18.13 11.97 -1.08
N ARG A 159 -18.33 12.29 0.21
CA ARG A 159 -17.33 12.97 1.03
C ARG A 159 -16.22 12.05 1.50
N MET A 160 -16.53 10.81 1.87
CA MET A 160 -15.54 9.84 2.32
C MET A 160 -14.68 9.30 1.17
N PHE A 161 -15.30 9.02 0.02
CA PHE A 161 -14.69 8.37 -1.14
C PHE A 161 -15.00 9.17 -2.41
N PRO A 162 -14.41 10.37 -2.55
CA PRO A 162 -14.71 11.32 -3.62
C PRO A 162 -14.31 10.85 -5.03
N PHE A 163 -13.48 9.81 -5.11
CA PHE A 163 -13.11 9.16 -6.37
C PHE A 163 -14.24 8.32 -6.96
N PHE A 164 -15.34 8.07 -6.25
CA PHE A 164 -16.55 7.55 -6.87
C PHE A 164 -17.28 8.62 -7.68
N PRO A 165 -17.84 8.29 -8.84
CA PRO A 165 -18.71 9.20 -9.57
C PRO A 165 -20.00 9.44 -8.78
N PRO A 166 -20.78 10.50 -9.09
CA PRO A 166 -22.13 10.64 -8.55
C PRO A 166 -22.99 9.43 -8.93
N PHE A 167 -23.70 8.85 -7.97
CA PHE A 167 -24.55 7.67 -8.17
C PHE A 167 -25.91 7.81 -7.48
N GLN A 168 -26.96 7.15 -8.00
CA GLN A 168 -28.26 7.08 -7.32
C GLN A 168 -28.47 5.77 -6.55
N ASP A 169 -27.96 4.66 -7.06
CA ASP A 169 -27.97 3.35 -6.43
C ASP A 169 -26.55 2.78 -6.38
N LEU A 170 -26.21 2.03 -5.33
CA LEU A 170 -24.88 1.40 -5.23
C LEU A 170 -24.58 0.47 -6.40
N ASN A 171 -25.61 -0.14 -7.01
CA ASN A 171 -25.46 -1.02 -8.18
C ASN A 171 -24.94 -0.29 -9.43
N GLU A 172 -24.95 1.04 -9.46
CA GLU A 172 -24.31 1.84 -10.51
C GLU A 172 -22.77 1.82 -10.38
N LEU A 173 -22.25 1.62 -9.17
CA LEU A 173 -20.82 1.51 -8.89
C LEU A 173 -20.36 0.07 -9.14
N TRP A 174 -20.38 -0.38 -10.39
CA TRP A 174 -19.94 -1.74 -10.75
C TRP A 174 -18.96 -1.73 -11.91
N PRO A 175 -17.73 -2.30 -11.77
CA PRO A 175 -16.78 -2.34 -12.87
C PRO A 175 -17.27 -3.27 -14.00
N THR A 176 -16.93 -2.96 -15.24
CA THR A 176 -17.22 -3.87 -16.35
C THR A 176 -16.19 -4.99 -16.37
N ILE A 177 -16.65 -6.24 -16.25
CA ILE A 177 -15.79 -7.42 -16.27
C ILE A 177 -16.02 -8.20 -17.57
N THR A 178 -14.96 -8.42 -18.34
CA THR A 178 -14.98 -9.20 -19.59
C THR A 178 -14.09 -10.41 -19.45
N HIS A 179 -14.63 -11.60 -19.72
CA HIS A 179 -13.86 -12.82 -19.84
C HIS A 179 -13.16 -12.84 -21.21
N LEU A 180 -11.83 -12.77 -21.24
CA LEU A 180 -11.08 -12.60 -22.48
C LEU A 180 -11.04 -13.88 -23.31
N ASN A 181 -11.00 -15.06 -22.68
CA ASN A 181 -10.98 -16.34 -23.39
C ASN A 181 -12.22 -16.50 -24.30
N SER A 182 -13.41 -16.09 -23.82
CA SER A 182 -14.68 -16.16 -24.58
C SER A 182 -15.14 -14.82 -25.16
N LYS A 183 -14.38 -13.73 -24.95
CA LYS A 183 -14.74 -12.35 -25.31
C LYS A 183 -16.12 -11.91 -24.80
N SER A 184 -16.58 -12.46 -23.68
CA SER A 184 -17.94 -12.21 -23.15
C SER A 184 -17.93 -11.37 -21.89
N LYS A 185 -18.79 -10.35 -21.83
CA LYS A 185 -19.02 -9.54 -20.62
C LYS A 185 -19.79 -10.35 -19.57
N LEU A 186 -19.32 -10.33 -18.33
CA LEU A 186 -20.01 -10.94 -17.21
C LEU A 186 -21.16 -10.05 -16.71
N PRO A 187 -22.31 -10.63 -16.30
CA PRO A 187 -23.34 -9.90 -15.59
C PRO A 187 -22.85 -9.33 -14.25
N ASN A 188 -23.40 -8.19 -13.84
CA ASN A 188 -23.14 -7.64 -12.51
C ASN A 188 -23.53 -8.66 -11.42
N GLY A 189 -22.75 -8.71 -10.34
CA GLY A 189 -22.93 -9.66 -9.25
C GLY A 189 -22.31 -11.04 -9.47
N VAL A 190 -21.81 -11.36 -10.67
CA VAL A 190 -21.12 -12.64 -10.93
C VAL A 190 -19.65 -12.52 -10.57
N ASN A 191 -19.18 -13.37 -9.66
CA ASN A 191 -17.76 -13.47 -9.33
C ASN A 191 -17.11 -14.64 -10.08
N PRO A 192 -16.06 -14.41 -10.89
CA PRO A 192 -15.32 -15.47 -11.58
C PRO A 192 -14.83 -16.62 -10.69
N ALA A 193 -14.53 -16.33 -9.41
CA ALA A 193 -14.03 -17.31 -8.46
C ALA A 193 -15.14 -18.03 -7.67
N SER A 194 -16.42 -17.82 -8.00
CA SER A 194 -17.57 -18.40 -7.29
C SER A 194 -18.51 -19.16 -8.22
N SER A 195 -19.03 -20.30 -7.76
CA SER A 195 -19.96 -21.15 -8.50
C SER A 195 -21.41 -20.88 -8.08
N ASN A 196 -22.11 -20.04 -8.85
CA ASN A 196 -23.57 -20.04 -9.06
C ASN A 196 -24.51 -19.10 -8.28
N THR A 197 -24.04 -18.04 -7.61
CA THR A 197 -24.97 -17.03 -7.07
C THR A 197 -24.60 -15.63 -7.52
N THR A 198 -25.55 -14.93 -8.16
CA THR A 198 -25.44 -13.49 -8.42
C THR A 198 -25.52 -12.74 -7.09
N PHE A 199 -24.45 -12.03 -6.74
CA PHE A 199 -24.42 -11.14 -5.61
C PHE A 199 -25.32 -9.92 -5.85
N ILE A 200 -26.09 -9.53 -4.84
CA ILE A 200 -26.94 -8.34 -4.87
C ILE A 200 -26.44 -7.39 -3.78
N MET A 201 -26.16 -6.14 -4.14
CA MET A 201 -25.73 -5.14 -3.17
C MET A 201 -26.84 -4.85 -2.15
N ASP A 202 -26.50 -4.90 -0.87
CA ASP A 202 -27.33 -4.46 0.25
C ASP A 202 -27.17 -2.96 0.43
N ASN A 203 -28.20 -2.19 0.04
CA ASN A 203 -28.25 -0.73 0.18
C ASN A 203 -28.26 -0.25 1.65
N SER A 204 -28.38 -1.14 2.64
CA SER A 204 -28.21 -0.82 4.08
C SER A 204 -26.75 -0.87 4.53
N LYS A 205 -25.86 -1.46 3.74
CA LYS A 205 -24.41 -1.50 3.96
C LYS A 205 -23.71 -0.43 3.14
N THR A 206 -22.46 -0.14 3.49
CA THR A 206 -21.60 0.70 2.66
C THR A 206 -21.19 -0.02 1.36
N PHE A 207 -20.77 0.73 0.34
CA PHE A 207 -20.15 0.16 -0.86
C PHE A 207 -19.02 -0.82 -0.52
N TRP A 208 -18.11 -0.43 0.39
CA TRP A 208 -16.93 -1.23 0.71
C TRP A 208 -17.28 -2.55 1.40
N GLU A 209 -18.26 -2.56 2.30
CA GLU A 209 -18.77 -3.81 2.89
C GLU A 209 -19.34 -4.74 1.81
N ASN A 210 -20.19 -4.20 0.91
CA ASN A 210 -20.72 -4.97 -0.22
C ASN A 210 -19.61 -5.54 -1.11
N TRP A 211 -18.62 -4.71 -1.44
CA TRP A 211 -17.49 -5.11 -2.26
C TRP A 211 -16.65 -6.20 -1.57
N ASN A 212 -16.50 -6.11 -0.26
CA ASN A 212 -15.80 -7.12 0.53
C ASN A 212 -16.53 -8.45 0.56
N ASP A 213 -17.85 -8.41 0.78
CA ASP A 213 -18.72 -9.58 0.78
C ASP A 213 -18.73 -10.27 -0.59
N PHE A 214 -18.73 -9.48 -1.68
CA PHE A 214 -18.64 -9.97 -3.04
C PHE A 214 -17.30 -10.66 -3.34
N SER A 215 -16.21 -10.17 -2.76
CA SER A 215 -14.84 -10.63 -3.07
C SER A 215 -14.59 -12.03 -2.53
N THR A 216 -14.22 -13.01 -3.36
CA THR A 216 -14.01 -14.41 -2.92
C THR A 216 -12.93 -15.12 -3.74
N GLY A 217 -12.40 -16.22 -3.22
CA GLY A 217 -11.38 -17.03 -3.88
C GLY A 217 -10.00 -16.37 -3.96
N LYS A 218 -9.12 -17.06 -4.68
CA LYS A 218 -7.70 -16.72 -4.90
C LYS A 218 -7.50 -16.37 -6.38
N GLY A 219 -6.68 -15.38 -6.68
CA GLY A 219 -6.38 -15.02 -8.07
C GLY A 219 -5.17 -14.10 -8.23
N LEU A 220 -4.71 -13.98 -9.47
CA LEU A 220 -3.64 -13.06 -9.84
C LEU A 220 -4.24 -11.75 -10.32
N VAL A 221 -3.61 -10.66 -9.95
CA VAL A 221 -4.06 -9.32 -10.32
C VAL A 221 -2.89 -8.53 -10.86
N LEU A 222 -3.11 -7.82 -11.96
CA LEU A 222 -2.06 -7.04 -12.60
C LEU A 222 -2.65 -5.86 -13.37
N THR A 223 -1.78 -4.90 -13.68
CA THR A 223 -2.08 -3.73 -14.50
C THR A 223 -1.21 -3.78 -15.73
N LEU A 224 -1.76 -3.47 -16.90
CA LEU A 224 -1.01 -3.45 -18.15
C LEU A 224 -0.85 -2.02 -18.67
N GLY A 225 -0.15 -1.91 -19.78
CA GLY A 225 -0.10 -0.73 -20.63
C GLY A 225 0.27 -1.22 -22.02
N GLU A 226 0.14 -0.39 -23.05
CA GLU A 226 0.41 -0.81 -24.44
C GLU A 226 1.78 -1.50 -24.60
N ARG A 227 2.80 -0.94 -23.93
CA ARG A 227 4.17 -1.48 -23.95
C ARG A 227 4.32 -2.88 -23.31
N HIS A 228 3.33 -3.34 -22.56
CA HIS A 228 3.39 -4.60 -21.83
C HIS A 228 2.83 -5.79 -22.62
N LYS A 229 2.32 -5.60 -23.85
CA LYS A 229 1.75 -6.67 -24.68
C LYS A 229 2.64 -7.93 -24.70
N ASP A 230 3.87 -7.79 -25.18
CA ASP A 230 4.76 -8.95 -25.38
C ASP A 230 5.18 -9.61 -24.07
N ILE A 231 5.50 -8.82 -23.03
CA ILE A 231 5.94 -9.37 -21.75
C ILE A 231 4.80 -10.07 -21.01
N PHE A 232 3.55 -9.63 -21.17
CA PHE A 232 2.42 -10.28 -20.55
C PHE A 232 2.11 -11.63 -21.19
N LEU A 233 2.20 -11.75 -22.52
CA LEU A 233 2.05 -13.05 -23.19
C LEU A 233 3.14 -14.05 -22.76
N ARG A 234 4.38 -13.57 -22.58
CA ARG A 234 5.48 -14.38 -22.04
C ARG A 234 5.22 -14.83 -20.61
N LEU A 235 4.66 -13.95 -19.77
CA LEU A 235 4.22 -14.32 -18.43
C LEU A 235 3.15 -15.40 -18.46
N LEU A 236 2.13 -15.29 -19.34
CA LEU A 236 1.10 -16.33 -19.48
C LEU A 236 1.72 -17.69 -19.87
N ALA A 237 2.69 -17.72 -20.78
CA ALA A 237 3.40 -18.94 -21.16
C ALA A 237 4.18 -19.56 -19.98
N VAL A 238 4.84 -18.73 -19.16
CA VAL A 238 5.50 -19.20 -17.93
C VAL A 238 4.48 -19.74 -16.93
N LEU A 239 3.33 -19.08 -16.77
CA LEU A 239 2.26 -19.53 -15.87
C LEU A 239 1.64 -20.85 -16.32
N ASP A 240 1.48 -21.07 -17.63
CA ASP A 240 1.07 -22.37 -18.19
C ASP A 240 2.07 -23.47 -17.85
N HIS A 241 3.37 -23.19 -18.01
CA HIS A 241 4.43 -24.15 -17.67
C HIS A 241 4.45 -24.49 -16.18
N LEU A 242 4.20 -23.52 -15.31
CA LEU A 242 4.09 -23.71 -13.86
C LEU A 242 2.76 -24.35 -13.43
N GLY A 243 1.85 -24.63 -14.37
CA GLY A 243 0.55 -25.23 -14.10
C GLY A 243 -0.36 -24.32 -13.27
N ASN A 244 -0.29 -23.00 -13.47
CA ASN A 244 -1.17 -22.07 -12.78
C ASN A 244 -2.64 -22.35 -13.11
N SER A 245 -3.45 -22.52 -12.07
CA SER A 245 -4.90 -22.69 -12.16
C SER A 245 -5.68 -21.50 -11.58
N TYR A 246 -4.99 -20.47 -11.09
CA TYR A 246 -5.64 -19.29 -10.53
C TYR A 246 -6.05 -18.32 -11.64
N PRO A 247 -7.29 -17.81 -11.62
CA PRO A 247 -7.74 -16.85 -12.62
C PRO A 247 -7.00 -15.51 -12.49
N ILE A 248 -6.81 -14.84 -13.61
CA ILE A 248 -6.00 -13.63 -13.75
C ILE A 248 -6.93 -12.45 -14.04
N GLN A 249 -6.76 -11.34 -13.34
CA GLN A 249 -7.48 -10.08 -13.60
C GLN A 249 -6.52 -8.97 -13.99
N ILE A 250 -6.73 -8.45 -15.20
CA ILE A 250 -6.15 -7.19 -15.66
C ILE A 250 -7.13 -6.09 -15.23
N VAL A 251 -6.76 -5.29 -14.23
CA VAL A 251 -7.67 -4.30 -13.64
C VAL A 251 -7.14 -2.90 -13.93
N GLN A 252 -7.95 -2.10 -14.62
CA GLN A 252 -7.49 -0.86 -15.23
C GLN A 252 -8.61 0.18 -15.32
N GLN A 253 -8.23 1.39 -15.71
CA GLN A 253 -9.22 2.39 -16.09
C GLN A 253 -9.86 2.05 -17.43
N GLU A 254 -10.99 2.71 -17.71
CA GLU A 254 -11.64 2.59 -19.00
C GLU A 254 -10.75 3.21 -20.10
N ASN A 255 -10.60 2.49 -21.21
CA ASN A 255 -9.79 2.87 -22.38
C ASN A 255 -8.29 3.06 -22.08
N GLU A 256 -7.76 2.48 -21.00
CA GLU A 256 -6.32 2.54 -20.69
C GLU A 256 -5.48 1.69 -21.66
N VAL A 257 -6.05 0.60 -22.16
CA VAL A 257 -5.45 -0.26 -23.18
C VAL A 257 -6.35 -0.37 -24.42
N SER A 258 -5.72 -0.59 -25.57
CA SER A 258 -6.35 -0.73 -26.87
C SER A 258 -7.11 -2.04 -27.00
N GLN A 259 -8.15 -2.04 -27.84
CA GLN A 259 -8.86 -3.27 -28.18
C GLN A 259 -7.93 -4.27 -28.88
N ASP A 260 -6.98 -3.79 -29.68
CA ASP A 260 -5.97 -4.63 -30.36
C ASP A 260 -5.10 -5.40 -29.36
N LEU A 261 -4.70 -4.76 -28.24
CA LEU A 261 -3.97 -5.44 -27.17
C LEU A 261 -4.83 -6.53 -26.52
N LEU A 262 -6.10 -6.22 -26.20
CA LEU A 262 -7.02 -7.19 -25.60
C LEU A 262 -7.34 -8.36 -26.54
N ASP A 263 -7.47 -8.09 -27.84
CA ASP A 263 -7.68 -9.11 -28.86
C ASP A 263 -6.46 -10.01 -28.99
N SER A 264 -5.24 -9.45 -28.99
CA SER A 264 -4.00 -10.22 -29.01
C SER A 264 -3.87 -11.17 -27.81
N ILE A 265 -4.26 -10.70 -26.62
CA ILE A 265 -4.32 -11.55 -25.41
C ILE A 265 -5.36 -12.67 -25.62
N SER A 266 -6.55 -12.32 -26.10
CA SER A 266 -7.64 -13.30 -26.30
C SER A 266 -7.27 -14.37 -27.33
N ASP A 267 -6.51 -14.01 -28.35
CA ASP A 267 -6.07 -14.91 -29.41
C ASP A 267 -4.99 -15.87 -28.87
N PHE A 268 -4.02 -15.38 -28.09
CA PHE A 268 -3.07 -16.24 -27.36
C PHE A 268 -3.79 -17.24 -26.44
N LEU A 269 -4.82 -16.77 -25.73
CA LEU A 269 -5.60 -17.58 -24.78
C LEU A 269 -6.35 -18.75 -25.43
N GLN A 270 -6.50 -18.79 -26.75
CA GLN A 270 -7.09 -19.96 -27.43
C GLN A 270 -6.19 -21.22 -27.33
N SER A 271 -4.90 -21.03 -27.06
CA SER A 271 -3.91 -22.10 -26.92
C SER A 271 -3.36 -22.27 -25.49
N SER A 272 -3.77 -21.39 -24.58
CA SER A 272 -3.31 -21.33 -23.19
C SER A 272 -4.32 -22.01 -22.26
N ASN A 273 -3.86 -22.49 -21.10
CA ASN A 273 -4.75 -22.98 -20.03
C ASN A 273 -5.10 -21.88 -19.01
N GLN A 274 -4.64 -20.64 -19.24
CA GLN A 274 -4.89 -19.51 -18.35
C GLN A 274 -6.31 -18.95 -18.54
N GLU A 275 -6.95 -18.55 -17.45
CA GLU A 275 -8.26 -17.89 -17.44
C GLU A 275 -8.07 -16.41 -17.13
N VAL A 276 -8.36 -15.53 -18.09
CA VAL A 276 -8.06 -14.10 -17.97
C VAL A 276 -9.31 -13.23 -18.11
N TYR A 277 -9.42 -12.25 -17.22
CA TYR A 277 -10.51 -11.30 -17.16
C TYR A 277 -9.97 -9.88 -17.23
N HIS A 278 -10.61 -9.03 -18.04
CA HIS A 278 -10.37 -7.59 -18.05
C HIS A 278 -11.43 -6.90 -17.19
N VAL A 279 -10.99 -6.14 -16.19
CA VAL A 279 -11.83 -5.38 -15.26
C VAL A 279 -11.64 -3.89 -15.51
N SER A 280 -12.62 -3.27 -16.17
CA SER A 280 -12.64 -1.85 -16.47
C SER A 280 -13.35 -1.07 -15.36
N CYS A 281 -12.60 -0.19 -14.70
CA CYS A 281 -13.05 0.61 -13.56
C CYS A 281 -13.74 1.93 -13.94
N GLY A 282 -13.94 2.25 -15.22
CA GLY A 282 -14.59 3.49 -15.66
C GLY A 282 -15.91 3.81 -14.91
N PRO A 283 -16.86 2.86 -14.80
CA PRO A 283 -18.13 3.10 -14.11
C PRO A 283 -18.01 3.41 -12.61
N VAL A 284 -16.89 3.07 -11.96
CA VAL A 284 -16.66 3.32 -10.53
C VAL A 284 -15.73 4.50 -10.28
N LEU A 285 -15.27 5.20 -11.32
CA LEU A 285 -14.31 6.29 -11.19
C LEU A 285 -14.89 7.65 -11.59
N ASN A 286 -14.66 8.62 -10.74
CA ASN A 286 -14.97 10.01 -10.99
C ASN A 286 -13.97 10.59 -12.01
N VAL A 287 -14.47 11.22 -13.07
CA VAL A 287 -13.66 11.84 -14.13
C VAL A 287 -12.60 12.82 -13.60
N ASN A 288 -12.86 13.48 -12.46
CA ASN A 288 -11.93 14.40 -11.82
C ASN A 288 -10.66 13.73 -11.24
N TYR A 289 -10.66 12.41 -11.15
CA TYR A 289 -9.54 11.61 -10.66
C TYR A 289 -8.75 10.96 -11.80
N ILE A 290 -9.36 10.72 -12.97
CA ILE A 290 -8.74 10.00 -14.10
C ILE A 290 -7.34 10.53 -14.43
N GLY A 291 -7.18 11.86 -14.56
CA GLY A 291 -5.87 12.46 -14.87
C GLY A 291 -4.78 12.28 -13.80
N ARG A 292 -5.14 11.81 -12.60
CA ARG A 292 -4.22 11.49 -11.49
C ARG A 292 -3.98 9.99 -11.33
N LEU A 293 -4.80 9.16 -11.97
CA LEU A 293 -4.64 7.72 -11.99
C LEU A 293 -3.76 7.40 -13.19
N ASN A 294 -2.45 7.57 -13.06
CA ASN A 294 -1.52 7.24 -14.14
C ASN A 294 -0.33 6.48 -13.55
N TYR A 295 0.37 5.72 -14.39
CA TYR A 295 1.59 5.00 -14.00
C TYR A 295 1.33 4.06 -12.80
N PHE A 296 2.09 4.21 -11.71
CA PHE A 296 2.04 3.34 -10.53
C PHE A 296 0.69 3.37 -9.80
N VAL A 297 -0.11 4.43 -10.00
CA VAL A 297 -1.39 4.59 -9.29
C VAL A 297 -2.39 3.49 -9.67
N ASN A 298 -2.27 2.92 -10.87
CA ASN A 298 -3.15 1.86 -11.34
C ASN A 298 -3.11 0.60 -10.47
N LYS A 299 -1.98 0.32 -9.79
CA LYS A 299 -1.87 -0.82 -8.86
C LYS A 299 -2.90 -0.74 -7.72
N TRP A 300 -3.29 0.47 -7.32
CA TRP A 300 -4.33 0.67 -6.31
C TRP A 300 -5.72 0.32 -6.83
N LEU A 301 -6.02 0.67 -8.08
CA LEU A 301 -7.26 0.21 -8.71
C LEU A 301 -7.29 -1.31 -8.77
N ALA A 302 -6.17 -1.91 -9.14
CA ALA A 302 -6.06 -3.36 -9.25
C ALA A 302 -6.23 -4.06 -7.92
N THR A 303 -5.52 -3.63 -6.88
CA THR A 303 -5.62 -4.23 -5.54
C THR A 303 -6.99 -4.01 -4.87
N ILE A 304 -7.70 -2.93 -5.17
CA ILE A 304 -8.99 -2.61 -4.56
C ILE A 304 -10.16 -3.20 -5.36
N PHE A 305 -10.21 -3.03 -6.68
CA PHE A 305 -11.37 -3.35 -7.53
C PHE A 305 -11.27 -4.68 -8.29
N ASN A 306 -10.30 -5.54 -7.98
CA ASN A 306 -10.39 -6.96 -8.36
C ASN A 306 -11.54 -7.66 -7.61
N THR A 307 -11.92 -8.87 -8.03
CA THR A 307 -13.02 -9.64 -7.41
C THR A 307 -12.55 -10.71 -6.42
N TYR A 308 -11.25 -10.85 -6.17
CA TYR A 308 -10.71 -11.91 -5.32
C TYR A 308 -10.59 -11.49 -3.86
N SER A 309 -10.73 -12.43 -2.93
CA SER A 309 -10.47 -12.17 -1.50
C SER A 309 -8.99 -12.29 -1.16
N GLU A 310 -8.28 -13.19 -1.82
CA GLU A 310 -6.85 -13.41 -1.68
C GLU A 310 -6.19 -13.17 -3.05
N VAL A 311 -5.18 -12.31 -3.08
CA VAL A 311 -4.61 -11.77 -4.30
C VAL A 311 -3.10 -11.88 -4.26
N VAL A 312 -2.51 -12.35 -5.35
CA VAL A 312 -1.10 -12.05 -5.68
C VAL A 312 -1.12 -10.96 -6.74
N LEU A 313 -0.72 -9.76 -6.35
CA LEU A 313 -0.48 -8.64 -7.27
C LEU A 313 0.88 -8.85 -7.92
N LEU A 314 0.98 -8.72 -9.24
CA LEU A 314 2.21 -8.88 -10.01
C LEU A 314 2.43 -7.69 -10.96
N ASP A 315 3.68 -7.28 -11.13
CA ASP A 315 4.09 -6.50 -12.30
C ASP A 315 4.15 -7.40 -13.54
N ALA A 316 3.99 -6.80 -14.73
CA ALA A 316 4.00 -7.54 -16.00
C ALA A 316 5.40 -8.11 -16.35
N ASP A 317 6.47 -7.60 -15.73
CA ASP A 317 7.84 -8.10 -15.85
C ASP A 317 8.29 -8.91 -14.62
N VAL A 318 7.36 -9.38 -13.78
CA VAL A 318 7.66 -10.35 -12.73
C VAL A 318 7.54 -11.77 -13.25
N VAL A 319 8.53 -12.60 -12.92
CA VAL A 319 8.57 -14.01 -13.32
C VAL A 319 8.70 -14.90 -12.08
N PRO A 320 7.67 -15.71 -11.76
CA PRO A 320 7.77 -16.71 -10.70
C PRO A 320 8.58 -17.93 -11.16
N PHE A 321 9.26 -18.58 -10.23
CA PHE A 321 10.00 -19.85 -10.45
C PHE A 321 9.40 -21.03 -9.67
N ILE A 322 8.37 -20.77 -8.88
CA ILE A 322 7.70 -21.71 -8.00
C ILE A 322 6.19 -21.69 -8.26
N SER A 323 5.49 -22.72 -7.78
CA SER A 323 4.03 -22.73 -7.78
C SER A 323 3.48 -21.55 -6.98
N LEU A 324 2.45 -20.90 -7.52
CA LEU A 324 1.80 -19.76 -6.87
C LEU A 324 1.06 -20.13 -5.58
N ASN A 325 0.73 -21.42 -5.38
CA ASN A 325 0.22 -21.93 -4.11
C ASN A 325 1.13 -21.55 -2.94
N THR A 326 2.44 -21.60 -3.17
CA THR A 326 3.45 -21.27 -2.16
C THR A 326 3.25 -19.87 -1.55
N PHE A 327 2.77 -18.90 -2.33
CA PHE A 327 2.51 -17.54 -1.82
C PHE A 327 1.25 -17.48 -0.96
N PHE A 328 0.17 -18.15 -1.38
CA PHE A 328 -1.09 -18.19 -0.65
C PHE A 328 -1.03 -19.09 0.60
N ASP A 329 -0.14 -20.08 0.59
CA ASP A 329 0.02 -21.05 1.67
C ASP A 329 1.16 -20.66 2.63
N ASP A 330 1.82 -19.51 2.41
CA ASP A 330 2.84 -19.00 3.33
C ASP A 330 2.22 -18.76 4.72
N PRO A 331 2.73 -19.41 5.79
CA PRO A 331 2.14 -19.29 7.12
C PRO A 331 2.05 -17.85 7.63
N ARG A 332 2.99 -16.99 7.22
CA ARG A 332 3.04 -15.59 7.63
C ARG A 332 1.98 -14.76 6.91
N PHE A 333 1.71 -15.10 5.64
CA PHE A 333 0.57 -14.55 4.91
C PHE A 333 -0.75 -15.01 5.53
N LEU A 334 -0.89 -16.29 5.88
CA LEU A 334 -2.10 -16.81 6.53
C LEU A 334 -2.35 -16.17 7.90
N GLU A 335 -1.29 -15.88 8.65
CA GLU A 335 -1.37 -15.21 9.96
C GLU A 335 -1.77 -13.74 9.83
N THR A 336 -1.11 -13.00 8.95
CA THR A 336 -1.23 -11.53 8.93
C THR A 336 -2.12 -11.00 7.82
N GLY A 337 -2.40 -11.77 6.78
CA GLY A 337 -3.17 -11.37 5.61
C GLY A 337 -2.45 -10.42 4.65
N ALA A 338 -1.15 -10.14 4.85
CA ALA A 338 -0.35 -9.33 3.93
C ALA A 338 1.12 -9.77 3.98
N LEU A 339 1.69 -10.17 2.85
CA LEU A 339 3.10 -10.54 2.72
C LEU A 339 3.78 -9.67 1.67
N PHE A 340 4.87 -9.02 2.08
CA PHE A 340 5.70 -8.15 1.26
C PHE A 340 7.14 -8.65 1.23
N TYR A 341 7.90 -8.23 0.22
CA TYR A 341 9.32 -8.60 0.06
C TYR A 341 10.19 -7.36 0.12
N LYS A 342 11.44 -7.48 0.58
CA LYS A 342 12.35 -6.34 0.68
C LYS A 342 13.04 -6.07 -0.65
N ASP A 343 13.10 -4.80 -1.03
CA ASP A 343 13.82 -4.35 -2.22
C ASP A 343 15.35 -4.40 -2.00
N ARG A 344 16.14 -3.96 -2.99
CA ARG A 344 17.58 -3.76 -2.85
C ARG A 344 17.87 -2.83 -1.69
N ASN A 345 18.74 -3.26 -0.79
CA ASN A 345 19.21 -2.45 0.33
C ASN A 345 20.21 -1.37 -0.15
N LEU A 346 19.70 -0.27 -0.69
CA LEU A 346 20.51 0.86 -1.19
C LEU A 346 20.77 1.86 -0.06
N LEU A 347 22.04 2.05 0.28
CA LEU A 347 22.45 2.92 1.41
C LEU A 347 22.53 4.41 1.04
N ASN A 348 22.39 4.78 -0.23
CA ASN A 348 22.60 6.15 -0.70
C ASN A 348 21.33 6.81 -1.25
N GLU A 349 20.17 6.14 -1.14
CA GLU A 349 18.89 6.65 -1.63
C GLU A 349 17.99 7.00 -0.43
N TYR A 350 17.68 8.29 -0.33
CA TYR A 350 17.05 8.87 0.85
C TYR A 350 15.80 9.68 0.50
N THR A 351 14.85 9.68 1.42
CA THR A 351 13.79 10.70 1.49
C THR A 351 14.22 11.88 2.36
N PHE A 352 13.39 12.92 2.40
CA PHE A 352 13.71 14.18 3.07
C PHE A 352 13.16 14.26 4.50
N ASP A 353 13.70 15.16 5.33
CA ASP A 353 13.19 15.43 6.69
C ASP A 353 11.70 15.82 6.68
N HIS A 354 11.30 16.72 5.78
CA HIS A 354 9.91 17.15 5.66
C HIS A 354 8.96 15.99 5.31
N CYS A 355 9.45 14.96 4.61
CA CYS A 355 8.69 13.76 4.31
C CYS A 355 8.46 12.92 5.57
N ILE A 356 9.52 12.69 6.35
CA ILE A 356 9.40 11.98 7.64
C ILE A 356 8.48 12.74 8.59
N ASP A 357 8.62 14.06 8.67
CA ASP A 357 7.77 14.88 9.51
C ASP A 357 6.31 14.83 9.05
N MET A 358 6.04 14.91 7.75
CA MET A 358 4.71 14.69 7.20
C MET A 358 4.15 13.30 7.59
N PHE A 359 4.92 12.23 7.49
CA PHE A 359 4.44 10.90 7.89
C PHE A 359 4.14 10.80 9.39
N LYS A 360 4.86 11.51 10.27
CA LYS A 360 4.52 11.61 11.70
C LYS A 360 3.16 12.28 11.94
N TYR A 361 2.67 13.11 11.01
CA TYR A 361 1.30 13.67 11.11
C TYR A 361 0.21 12.63 10.84
N LEU A 362 0.58 11.47 10.31
CA LEU A 362 -0.37 10.40 10.03
C LEU A 362 -0.57 9.50 11.24
N GLU A 363 0.30 9.52 12.25
CA GLU A 363 0.13 8.72 13.49
C GLU A 363 -1.24 9.00 14.15
N PRO A 364 -1.82 8.06 14.92
CA PRO A 364 -3.01 8.38 15.72
C PRO A 364 -2.71 9.45 16.77
N SER A 365 -3.59 10.45 16.90
CA SER A 365 -3.48 11.44 17.97
C SER A 365 -3.61 10.79 19.35
N ALA A 366 -3.05 11.43 20.38
CA ALA A 366 -3.19 10.96 21.76
C ALA A 366 -4.67 10.75 22.15
N GLN A 367 -5.56 11.63 21.69
CA GLN A 367 -7.00 11.48 21.89
C GLN A 367 -7.56 10.27 21.13
N ALA A 368 -7.20 10.05 19.85
CA ALA A 368 -7.67 8.88 19.10
C ALA A 368 -7.22 7.57 19.76
N VAL A 369 -5.98 7.50 20.27
CA VAL A 369 -5.48 6.37 21.05
C VAL A 369 -6.32 6.16 22.32
N LEU A 370 -6.58 7.21 23.10
CA LEU A 370 -7.28 7.09 24.38
C LEU A 370 -8.80 6.84 24.23
N LEU A 371 -9.43 7.44 23.22
CA LEU A 371 -10.88 7.42 23.02
C LEU A 371 -11.34 6.19 22.21
N MET A 372 -10.53 5.77 21.24
CA MET A 372 -10.87 4.73 20.26
C MET A 372 -9.86 3.58 20.18
N ASN A 373 -8.76 3.63 20.94
CA ASN A 373 -7.67 2.66 20.86
C ASN A 373 -7.05 2.53 19.46
N HIS A 374 -7.07 3.62 18.68
CA HIS A 374 -6.39 3.67 17.39
C HIS A 374 -4.87 3.68 17.62
N ARG A 375 -4.16 2.67 17.12
CA ARG A 375 -2.72 2.51 17.30
C ARG A 375 -2.04 2.19 15.98
N MET A 376 -0.75 2.46 15.90
CA MET A 376 0.08 1.95 14.82
C MET A 376 0.51 0.51 15.11
N LYS A 377 0.85 -0.23 14.05
CA LYS A 377 1.36 -1.60 14.18
C LYS A 377 2.71 -1.65 14.90
N VAL A 378 3.62 -0.73 14.58
CA VAL A 378 4.91 -0.59 15.26
C VAL A 378 4.78 0.44 16.38
N ASN A 379 5.26 0.07 17.57
CA ASN A 379 5.32 0.99 18.70
C ASN A 379 6.55 1.91 18.58
N SER A 380 6.32 3.13 18.08
CA SER A 380 7.33 4.18 17.92
C SER A 380 7.98 4.63 19.24
N SER A 381 7.41 4.30 20.40
CA SER A 381 8.04 4.58 21.70
C SER A 381 9.18 3.62 22.06
N ILE A 382 9.25 2.46 21.40
CA ILE A 382 10.27 1.42 21.67
C ILE A 382 11.41 1.51 20.66
N ILE A 383 11.09 1.85 19.40
CA ILE A 383 12.09 1.96 18.34
C ILE A 383 12.69 3.36 18.36
N THR A 384 14.00 3.45 18.53
CA THR A 384 14.76 4.71 18.61
C THR A 384 15.81 4.78 17.49
N PRO A 385 16.41 5.96 17.23
CA PRO A 385 17.50 6.08 16.26
C PRO A 385 18.70 5.16 16.50
N THR A 386 18.93 4.76 17.75
CA THR A 386 20.05 3.88 18.16
C THR A 386 19.66 2.40 18.24
N THR A 387 18.42 2.05 17.92
CA THR A 387 17.94 0.67 17.94
C THR A 387 18.57 -0.12 16.79
N ASN A 388 19.30 -1.20 17.12
CA ASN A 388 19.99 -2.06 16.15
C ASN A 388 19.56 -3.54 16.24
N ALA A 389 18.74 -3.90 17.22
CA ALA A 389 18.17 -5.23 17.38
C ALA A 389 16.64 -5.13 17.27
N PHE A 390 16.05 -5.96 16.41
CA PHE A 390 14.63 -5.89 16.06
C PHE A 390 13.98 -7.25 16.30
N PHE A 391 12.72 -7.26 16.73
CA PHE A 391 11.96 -8.50 16.90
C PHE A 391 11.53 -9.11 15.56
N ASN A 392 11.37 -8.27 14.53
CA ASN A 392 10.91 -8.65 13.20
C ASN A 392 11.33 -7.60 12.15
N ASP A 393 11.13 -7.94 10.87
CA ASP A 393 11.53 -7.08 9.75
C ASP A 393 10.67 -5.81 9.63
N GLU A 394 9.44 -5.78 10.16
CA GLU A 394 8.60 -4.58 10.17
C GLU A 394 9.22 -3.48 11.03
N GLN A 395 9.76 -3.82 12.21
CA GLN A 395 10.48 -2.87 13.05
C GLN A 395 11.78 -2.40 12.42
N LYS A 396 12.50 -3.29 11.72
CA LYS A 396 13.73 -2.94 10.98
C LYS A 396 13.42 -1.96 9.86
N VAL A 397 12.38 -2.21 9.06
CA VAL A 397 11.93 -1.33 7.98
C VAL A 397 11.43 0.00 8.52
N TYR A 398 10.67 -0.01 9.62
CA TYR A 398 10.26 1.23 10.32
C TYR A 398 11.47 2.08 10.72
N GLN A 399 12.48 1.48 11.36
CA GLN A 399 13.69 2.20 11.78
C GLN A 399 14.46 2.78 10.59
N ARG A 400 14.61 1.99 9.52
CA ARG A 400 15.29 2.41 8.30
C ARG A 400 14.60 3.59 7.62
N PHE A 401 13.28 3.54 7.51
CA PHE A 401 12.52 4.61 6.87
C PHE A 401 12.44 5.86 7.74
N PHE A 402 11.97 5.75 8.99
CA PHE A 402 11.68 6.92 9.83
C PHE A 402 12.91 7.58 10.47
N TYR A 403 13.98 6.83 10.74
CA TYR A 403 15.19 7.39 11.38
C TYR A 403 16.38 7.50 10.44
N ARG A 404 16.56 6.53 9.52
CA ARG A 404 17.65 6.58 8.53
C ARG A 404 17.23 7.20 7.20
N LYS A 405 15.93 7.45 6.99
CA LYS A 405 15.35 8.06 5.78
C LYS A 405 15.60 7.26 4.50
N LEU A 406 15.96 5.98 4.62
CA LEU A 406 16.31 5.16 3.45
C LEU A 406 15.04 4.80 2.67
N LEU A 407 15.09 4.96 1.34
CA LEU A 407 14.08 4.45 0.40
C LEU A 407 14.36 2.97 0.06
N HIS A 408 13.53 2.36 -0.79
CA HIS A 408 13.71 0.98 -1.27
C HIS A 408 13.69 -0.04 -0.14
N ASN A 409 12.69 0.04 0.75
CA ASN A 409 12.55 -0.94 1.83
C ASN A 409 11.70 -2.15 1.43
N VAL A 410 10.73 -1.96 0.54
CA VAL A 410 9.80 -3.01 0.10
C VAL A 410 9.71 -2.98 -1.42
N ASP A 411 9.64 -4.15 -2.04
CA ASP A 411 9.38 -4.31 -3.46
C ASP A 411 7.86 -4.47 -3.71
N SER A 412 7.34 -3.71 -4.68
CA SER A 412 5.94 -3.78 -5.14
C SER A 412 5.77 -4.58 -6.43
N GLY A 413 6.82 -5.29 -6.88
CA GLY A 413 6.75 -6.22 -8.01
C GLY A 413 5.81 -7.39 -7.77
N LEU A 414 5.87 -7.98 -6.57
CA LEU A 414 4.95 -9.03 -6.12
C LEU A 414 4.50 -8.74 -4.70
N VAL A 415 3.19 -8.73 -4.49
CA VAL A 415 2.58 -8.47 -3.18
C VAL A 415 1.43 -9.45 -2.96
N VAL A 416 1.38 -10.10 -1.79
CA VAL A 416 0.32 -11.06 -1.44
C VAL A 416 -0.62 -10.43 -0.41
N LEU A 417 -1.92 -10.41 -0.69
CA LEU A 417 -2.91 -9.68 0.11
C LEU A 417 -4.19 -10.49 0.32
N ASN A 418 -4.67 -10.52 1.55
CA ASN A 418 -6.05 -10.82 1.86
C ASN A 418 -6.82 -9.50 1.83
N LYS A 419 -7.42 -9.19 0.67
CA LYS A 419 -8.15 -7.94 0.46
C LYS A 419 -9.25 -7.75 1.50
N ARG A 420 -9.90 -8.83 1.94
CA ARG A 420 -10.96 -8.74 2.95
C ARG A 420 -10.49 -8.16 4.27
N GLN A 421 -9.29 -8.56 4.70
CA GLN A 421 -8.68 -8.07 5.94
C GLN A 421 -7.98 -6.72 5.77
N LYS A 422 -7.55 -6.38 4.54
CA LYS A 422 -6.67 -5.24 4.27
C LYS A 422 -7.34 -4.07 3.53
N LEU A 423 -8.62 -4.18 3.18
CA LEU A 423 -9.34 -3.23 2.32
C LEU A 423 -9.18 -1.77 2.77
N THR A 424 -9.35 -1.49 4.06
CA THR A 424 -9.26 -0.11 4.57
C THR A 424 -7.84 0.45 4.54
N SER A 425 -6.83 -0.38 4.77
CA SER A 425 -5.44 0.01 4.54
C SER A 425 -5.11 0.21 3.07
N LEU A 426 -5.65 -0.61 2.16
CA LEU A 426 -5.48 -0.42 0.72
C LEU A 426 -6.13 0.89 0.25
N ILE A 427 -7.30 1.22 0.76
CA ILE A 427 -7.96 2.52 0.50
C ILE A 427 -7.09 3.67 1.04
N LEU A 428 -6.51 3.52 2.24
CA LEU A 428 -5.57 4.51 2.77
C LEU A 428 -4.31 4.66 1.89
N SER A 429 -3.72 3.55 1.41
CA SER A 429 -2.61 3.59 0.45
C SER A 429 -3.01 4.34 -0.83
N PHE A 430 -4.24 4.12 -1.32
CA PHE A 430 -4.74 4.83 -2.49
C PHE A 430 -4.86 6.34 -2.23
N PHE A 431 -5.40 6.77 -1.08
CA PHE A 431 -5.40 8.18 -0.71
C PHE A 431 -3.98 8.75 -0.59
N MET A 432 -3.03 8.01 -0.01
CA MET A 432 -1.63 8.41 0.09
C MET A 432 -1.00 8.61 -1.30
N ASN A 433 -1.35 7.75 -2.26
CA ASN A 433 -0.81 7.84 -3.62
C ASN A 433 -1.46 8.96 -4.44
N LEU A 434 -2.73 9.29 -4.18
CA LEU A 434 -3.45 10.43 -4.79
C LEU A 434 -2.94 11.80 -4.30
N ASP A 435 -2.32 11.83 -3.12
CA ASP A 435 -1.74 13.02 -2.52
C ASP A 435 -0.36 13.31 -3.11
N SER A 436 -0.26 14.42 -3.85
CA SER A 436 0.98 14.79 -4.57
C SER A 436 2.20 15.06 -3.68
N LYS A 437 1.99 15.35 -2.39
CA LYS A 437 3.09 15.56 -1.45
C LYS A 437 3.60 14.22 -0.96
N ILE A 438 2.70 13.33 -0.53
CA ILE A 438 3.08 11.97 -0.09
C ILE A 438 3.71 11.17 -1.23
N SER A 439 3.13 11.21 -2.43
CA SER A 439 3.66 10.49 -3.58
C SER A 439 5.08 10.96 -3.97
N SER A 440 5.45 12.21 -3.65
CA SER A 440 6.80 12.75 -3.90
C SER A 440 7.84 12.34 -2.85
N CYS A 441 7.40 11.77 -1.73
CA CYS A 441 8.24 11.38 -0.60
C CYS A 441 8.69 9.92 -0.62
N VAL A 442 8.20 9.14 -1.59
CA VAL A 442 8.44 7.71 -1.76
C VAL A 442 8.83 7.43 -3.22
N TYR A 443 9.44 6.27 -3.48
CA TYR A 443 9.77 5.89 -4.84
C TYR A 443 8.59 5.13 -5.48
N GLY A 444 7.75 5.86 -6.21
CA GLY A 444 6.55 5.30 -6.83
C GLY A 444 5.46 4.96 -5.81
N ASP A 445 5.17 3.67 -5.64
CA ASP A 445 4.10 3.12 -4.80
C ASP A 445 4.60 2.21 -3.67
N LYS A 446 5.87 1.81 -3.74
CA LYS A 446 6.47 0.71 -2.97
C LYS A 446 6.24 0.82 -1.47
N GLU A 447 6.60 1.96 -0.89
CA GLU A 447 6.49 2.15 0.55
C GLU A 447 5.02 2.28 1.03
N LEU A 448 4.09 2.66 0.15
CA LEU A 448 2.71 2.92 0.54
C LEU A 448 1.94 1.65 0.89
N PHE A 449 2.37 0.48 0.42
CA PHE A 449 1.78 -0.80 0.79
C PHE A 449 1.91 -1.07 2.29
N TRP A 450 3.10 -0.94 2.86
CA TRP A 450 3.33 -1.23 4.27
C TRP A 450 3.05 -0.02 5.17
N LEU A 451 3.27 1.22 4.70
CA LEU A 451 2.97 2.43 5.47
C LEU A 451 1.49 2.53 5.84
N ALA A 452 0.57 2.20 4.92
CA ALA A 452 -0.84 2.24 5.24
C ALA A 452 -1.26 1.16 6.25
N GLN A 453 -0.66 -0.04 6.20
CA GLN A 453 -0.89 -1.08 7.22
C GLN A 453 -0.40 -0.58 8.59
N LEU A 454 0.83 -0.03 8.63
CA LEU A 454 1.42 0.55 9.82
C LEU A 454 0.51 1.59 10.45
N PHE A 455 0.05 2.58 9.68
CA PHE A 455 -0.79 3.67 10.19
C PHE A 455 -2.22 3.22 10.50
N SER A 456 -2.73 2.18 9.85
CA SER A 456 -4.05 1.62 10.19
C SER A 456 -4.00 0.74 11.45
N GLY A 457 -2.81 0.35 11.91
CA GLY A 457 -2.67 -0.60 13.02
C GLY A 457 -2.91 -2.05 12.60
N ASN A 458 -2.89 -2.33 11.30
CA ASN A 458 -3.15 -3.65 10.75
C ASN A 458 -1.87 -4.48 10.71
N ASP A 459 -2.03 -5.79 10.91
CA ASP A 459 -0.93 -6.74 10.81
C ASP A 459 -0.46 -6.89 9.36
N TYR A 460 0.84 -7.12 9.18
CA TYR A 460 1.46 -7.43 7.92
C TYR A 460 2.80 -8.12 8.19
N THR A 461 3.34 -8.81 7.19
CA THR A 461 4.66 -9.40 7.24
C THR A 461 5.55 -8.92 6.11
N ILE A 462 6.81 -8.66 6.42
CA ILE A 462 7.89 -8.43 5.47
C ILE A 462 8.82 -9.65 5.50
N ASP A 463 9.04 -10.27 4.33
CA ASP A 463 9.97 -11.39 4.17
C ASP A 463 11.41 -10.99 4.52
N SER A 464 12.17 -11.90 5.13
CA SER A 464 13.40 -11.54 5.83
C SER A 464 14.66 -11.41 4.95
N PRO A 465 14.83 -12.16 3.86
CA PRO A 465 15.88 -11.86 2.89
C PRO A 465 15.70 -10.48 2.24
N ASP A 466 16.80 -9.74 2.06
CA ASP A 466 16.80 -8.54 1.21
C ASP A 466 16.83 -8.99 -0.28
N GLY A 467 16.46 -8.11 -1.22
CA GLY A 467 16.52 -8.44 -2.65
C GLY A 467 17.92 -8.89 -3.10
N ALA A 468 17.97 -9.88 -3.99
CA ALA A 468 19.20 -10.46 -4.53
C ALA A 468 19.42 -10.07 -5.99
N VAL A 469 20.67 -10.10 -6.45
CA VAL A 469 20.96 -10.16 -7.90
C VAL A 469 21.00 -11.63 -8.30
N ILE A 470 20.42 -11.95 -9.45
CA ILE A 470 20.42 -13.30 -10.03
C ILE A 470 21.04 -13.26 -11.42
N GLY A 471 21.84 -14.26 -11.76
CA GLY A 471 22.48 -14.29 -13.07
C GLY A 471 23.68 -15.23 -13.13
N SER A 472 24.53 -15.02 -14.13
CA SER A 472 25.78 -15.76 -14.27
C SER A 472 26.82 -15.36 -13.25
N LEU A 473 27.45 -16.35 -12.65
CA LEU A 473 28.50 -16.15 -11.66
C LEU A 473 29.85 -15.90 -12.34
N ARG A 474 30.58 -14.87 -11.89
CA ARG A 474 31.90 -14.53 -12.40
C ARG A 474 32.92 -14.45 -11.27
N THR A 475 34.11 -15.02 -11.47
CA THR A 475 35.24 -14.81 -10.57
C THR A 475 35.97 -13.53 -10.97
N VAL A 476 35.96 -12.53 -10.09
CA VAL A 476 36.59 -11.22 -10.36
C VAL A 476 37.98 -11.09 -9.75
N ALA A 477 38.25 -11.81 -8.66
CA ALA A 477 39.58 -11.91 -8.06
C ALA A 477 39.78 -13.26 -7.37
N ALA A 478 41.00 -13.76 -7.35
CA ALA A 478 41.39 -14.96 -6.59
C ALA A 478 42.77 -14.75 -5.96
N GLU A 479 42.83 -14.75 -4.63
CA GLU A 479 44.08 -14.78 -3.87
C GLU A 479 44.45 -16.23 -3.57
N GLU A 480 45.14 -16.88 -4.52
CA GLU A 480 45.58 -18.29 -4.39
C GLU A 480 46.31 -18.62 -3.07
N PRO A 481 47.16 -17.76 -2.48
CA PRO A 481 47.85 -18.08 -1.22
C PRO A 481 46.93 -18.18 0.01
N LYS A 482 45.74 -17.56 -0.03
CA LYS A 482 44.79 -17.51 1.09
C LYS A 482 43.50 -18.28 0.84
N GLY A 483 43.29 -18.78 -0.38
CA GLY A 483 42.04 -19.43 -0.78
C GLY A 483 40.84 -18.48 -0.83
N GLN A 484 41.05 -17.17 -0.89
CA GLN A 484 39.97 -16.20 -0.98
C GLN A 484 39.63 -15.94 -2.44
N VAL A 485 38.36 -16.08 -2.80
CA VAL A 485 37.84 -15.84 -4.15
C VAL A 485 36.74 -14.81 -4.06
N GLU A 486 36.82 -13.75 -4.87
CA GLU A 486 35.74 -12.80 -5.03
C GLU A 486 34.88 -13.20 -6.22
N LEU A 487 33.60 -13.38 -5.95
CA LEU A 487 32.57 -13.74 -6.90
C LEU A 487 31.63 -12.55 -7.11
N GLU A 488 31.19 -12.34 -8.34
CA GLU A 488 30.27 -11.26 -8.71
C GLU A 488 29.17 -11.78 -9.63
N ILE A 489 27.97 -11.20 -9.46
CA ILE A 489 26.88 -11.31 -10.43
C ILE A 489 26.44 -9.87 -10.77
N CYS A 490 26.28 -9.60 -12.06
CA CYS A 490 25.70 -8.36 -12.60
C CYS A 490 24.49 -8.70 -13.47
N ALA A 491 23.33 -8.13 -13.17
CA ALA A 491 22.13 -8.33 -13.96
C ALA A 491 21.14 -7.17 -13.79
N THR A 492 20.19 -7.07 -14.72
CA THR A 492 19.05 -6.13 -14.57
C THR A 492 17.98 -6.66 -13.61
N GLN A 493 18.01 -7.96 -13.36
CA GLN A 493 17.04 -8.70 -12.58
C GLN A 493 17.32 -8.62 -11.09
N MET A 494 16.26 -8.37 -10.32
CA MET A 494 16.27 -8.54 -8.87
C MET A 494 15.45 -9.78 -8.51
N GLY A 495 16.10 -10.77 -7.90
CA GLY A 495 15.47 -11.98 -7.42
C GLY A 495 15.11 -11.91 -5.93
N HIS A 496 14.10 -12.67 -5.54
CA HIS A 496 13.69 -12.86 -4.15
C HIS A 496 13.78 -14.33 -3.79
N VAL A 497 14.47 -14.62 -2.69
CA VAL A 497 14.74 -16.00 -2.22
C VAL A 497 14.09 -16.21 -0.86
N ASN A 498 13.71 -17.46 -0.54
CA ASN A 498 13.25 -17.79 0.80
C ASN A 498 14.41 -18.15 1.74
N GLN A 499 14.09 -18.39 3.02
CA GLN A 499 15.06 -18.81 4.04
C GLN A 499 15.79 -20.13 3.72
N ASN A 500 15.22 -20.96 2.84
CA ASN A 500 15.81 -22.22 2.36
C ASN A 500 16.68 -22.04 1.10
N LYS A 501 17.04 -20.79 0.74
CA LYS A 501 17.83 -20.44 -0.44
C LYS A 501 17.19 -20.83 -1.79
N GLN A 502 15.87 -21.01 -1.81
CA GLN A 502 15.12 -21.24 -3.05
C GLN A 502 14.75 -19.90 -3.68
N LEU A 503 15.05 -19.73 -4.96
CA LEU A 503 14.59 -18.58 -5.75
C LEU A 503 13.08 -18.67 -5.98
N LEU A 504 12.35 -17.65 -5.55
CA LEU A 504 10.90 -17.60 -5.60
C LEU A 504 10.42 -16.91 -6.88
N TRP A 505 10.90 -15.70 -7.13
CA TRP A 505 10.50 -14.87 -8.26
C TRP A 505 11.56 -13.81 -8.54
N THR A 506 11.48 -13.19 -9.71
CA THR A 506 12.33 -12.06 -10.10
C THR A 506 11.51 -10.93 -10.73
N ASN A 507 12.00 -9.70 -10.61
CA ASN A 507 11.50 -8.54 -11.33
C ASN A 507 12.49 -8.13 -12.44
N GLY A 508 11.98 -7.82 -13.64
CA GLY A 508 12.75 -7.37 -14.78
C GLY A 508 12.74 -8.32 -15.98
N GLY A 509 11.82 -9.30 -16.00
CA GLY A 509 11.77 -10.37 -17.01
C GLY A 509 13.02 -11.25 -16.99
N LEU A 510 13.17 -12.12 -18.00
CA LEU A 510 14.31 -13.04 -18.13
C LEU A 510 15.14 -12.80 -19.39
N LYS A 511 15.08 -11.58 -19.94
CA LYS A 511 16.00 -11.14 -21.00
C LYS A 511 17.22 -10.49 -20.34
N THR A 512 18.44 -10.74 -20.87
CA THR A 512 19.68 -10.18 -20.30
C THR A 512 19.59 -8.67 -20.10
N CYS A 513 19.02 -7.95 -21.07
CA CYS A 513 18.63 -6.56 -20.91
C CYS A 513 17.13 -6.38 -21.21
N LYS A 514 16.40 -5.85 -20.23
CA LYS A 514 14.95 -5.59 -20.36
C LYS A 514 14.61 -4.35 -21.18
N VAL A 515 15.58 -3.48 -21.40
CA VAL A 515 15.37 -2.16 -21.98
C VAL A 515 15.43 -2.25 -23.52
N PRO A 516 14.37 -1.87 -24.24
CA PRO A 516 14.38 -1.87 -25.70
C PRO A 516 15.47 -0.95 -26.26
N ASP A 517 16.15 -1.41 -27.30
CA ASP A 517 17.17 -0.64 -28.04
C ASP A 517 18.29 -0.07 -27.13
N ALA A 518 18.56 -0.76 -26.01
CA ALA A 518 19.56 -0.32 -25.04
C ALA A 518 20.97 -0.35 -25.63
N ALA A 519 21.33 -1.38 -26.40
CA ALA A 519 22.67 -1.52 -26.95
C ALA A 519 23.07 -0.32 -27.82
N ARG A 520 22.15 0.18 -28.65
CA ARG A 520 22.38 1.37 -29.50
C ARG A 520 22.58 2.62 -28.65
N ARG A 521 21.76 2.82 -27.63
CA ARG A 521 21.85 3.96 -26.72
C ARG A 521 23.16 3.94 -25.93
N ASP A 522 23.47 2.81 -25.33
CA ASP A 522 24.69 2.55 -24.58
C ASP A 522 25.95 2.85 -25.43
N PHE A 523 26.04 2.32 -26.65
CA PHE A 523 27.14 2.63 -27.57
C PHE A 523 27.20 4.10 -27.97
N SER A 524 26.05 4.74 -28.20
CA SER A 524 26.03 6.14 -28.60
C SER A 524 26.43 7.10 -27.47
N GLU A 525 26.10 6.75 -26.23
CA GLU A 525 26.37 7.60 -25.05
C GLU A 525 27.78 7.37 -24.49
N LYS A 526 28.28 6.12 -24.52
CA LYS A 526 29.57 5.75 -23.92
C LYS A 526 30.40 4.83 -24.85
N PRO A 527 30.74 5.26 -26.08
CA PRO A 527 31.34 4.40 -27.09
C PRO A 527 32.64 3.73 -26.63
N GLU A 528 33.58 4.47 -26.06
CA GLU A 528 34.87 3.93 -25.59
C GLU A 528 34.72 2.80 -24.56
N TYR A 529 33.72 2.91 -23.66
CA TYR A 529 33.45 1.90 -22.65
C TYR A 529 32.92 0.59 -23.27
N PHE A 530 31.98 0.71 -24.22
CA PHE A 530 31.33 -0.46 -24.81
C PHE A 530 32.17 -1.11 -25.92
N GLU A 531 32.88 -0.33 -26.73
CA GLU A 531 33.81 -0.85 -27.75
C GLU A 531 34.94 -1.66 -27.10
N SER A 532 35.52 -1.18 -26.00
CA SER A 532 36.60 -1.89 -25.31
C SER A 532 36.16 -3.20 -24.64
N ARG A 533 34.88 -3.35 -24.31
CA ARG A 533 34.32 -4.51 -23.59
C ARG A 533 33.60 -5.51 -24.47
N TYR A 534 32.92 -5.05 -25.51
CA TYR A 534 32.01 -5.85 -26.34
C TYR A 534 32.36 -5.79 -27.83
N GLU A 535 33.40 -5.06 -28.22
CA GLU A 535 33.93 -4.92 -29.58
C GLU A 535 33.03 -4.17 -30.57
N SER A 536 31.72 -4.42 -30.59
CA SER A 536 30.77 -3.83 -31.53
C SER A 536 29.36 -3.68 -30.96
N LEU A 537 28.58 -2.79 -31.57
CA LEU A 537 27.16 -2.61 -31.26
C LEU A 537 26.38 -3.91 -31.46
N GLU A 538 26.66 -4.62 -32.55
CA GLU A 538 26.02 -5.89 -32.89
C GLU A 538 26.26 -6.94 -31.82
N ALA A 539 27.50 -7.11 -31.35
CA ALA A 539 27.83 -8.07 -30.30
C ALA A 539 27.13 -7.76 -28.97
N LEU A 540 27.04 -6.48 -28.58
CA LEU A 540 26.30 -6.09 -27.38
C LEU A 540 24.79 -6.29 -27.54
N ARG A 541 24.23 -5.97 -28.71
CA ARG A 541 22.81 -6.22 -29.01
C ARG A 541 22.51 -7.71 -28.89
N ASP A 542 23.32 -8.56 -29.51
CA ASP A 542 23.16 -10.00 -29.47
C ASP A 542 23.28 -10.55 -28.03
N LEU A 543 24.13 -9.95 -27.19
CA LEU A 543 24.21 -10.28 -25.76
C LEU A 543 22.95 -9.85 -25.01
N TYR A 544 22.51 -8.60 -25.18
CA TYR A 544 21.33 -8.04 -24.53
C TYR A 544 20.06 -8.79 -24.90
N GLU A 545 20.02 -9.39 -26.10
CA GLU A 545 18.90 -10.17 -26.60
C GLU A 545 18.80 -11.59 -26.05
N LYS A 546 19.86 -12.11 -25.44
CA LYS A 546 19.89 -13.49 -24.94
C LYS A 546 19.01 -13.70 -23.71
N PRO A 547 18.47 -14.93 -23.54
CA PRO A 547 17.92 -15.39 -22.28
C PRO A 547 18.92 -15.22 -21.14
N LEU A 548 18.43 -14.82 -19.97
CA LEU A 548 19.23 -14.72 -18.77
C LEU A 548 19.64 -16.13 -18.32
N VAL A 549 20.94 -16.33 -18.14
CA VAL A 549 21.50 -17.52 -17.48
C VAL A 549 21.53 -17.27 -15.98
N ILE A 550 21.04 -18.23 -15.19
CA ILE A 550 20.91 -18.10 -13.73
C ILE A 550 21.70 -19.21 -13.05
N ASP A 551 22.95 -18.92 -12.71
CA ASP A 551 23.85 -19.87 -12.04
C ASP A 551 23.73 -19.79 -10.51
N GLY A 552 23.27 -18.66 -10.00
CA GLY A 552 23.18 -18.41 -8.56
C GLY A 552 22.58 -17.05 -8.23
N TYR A 553 22.68 -16.68 -6.96
CA TYR A 553 22.28 -15.37 -6.48
C TYR A 553 23.25 -14.82 -5.42
N ILE A 554 23.33 -13.50 -5.32
CA ILE A 554 24.06 -12.78 -4.25
C ILE A 554 23.13 -11.74 -3.62
N ILE A 555 23.00 -11.77 -2.29
CA ILE A 555 22.47 -10.67 -1.48
C ILE A 555 23.69 -9.97 -0.85
N PRO A 556 24.01 -8.72 -1.22
CA PRO A 556 25.24 -8.08 -0.75
C PRO A 556 25.22 -7.79 0.75
N GLU A 557 26.36 -7.99 1.42
CA GLU A 557 26.60 -7.41 2.74
C GLU A 557 26.91 -5.92 2.58
N VAL A 558 25.87 -5.10 2.50
CA VAL A 558 25.97 -3.70 2.04
C VAL A 558 26.88 -2.79 2.88
N ALA A 559 27.23 -3.19 4.11
CA ALA A 559 28.19 -2.47 4.94
C ALA A 559 29.64 -2.67 4.48
N ALA A 560 29.95 -3.81 3.89
CA ALA A 560 31.28 -4.16 3.40
C ALA A 560 31.37 -4.02 1.87
N ARG A 561 30.37 -4.55 1.15
CA ARG A 561 30.32 -4.62 -0.32
C ARG A 561 28.94 -4.16 -0.80
N PRO A 562 28.71 -2.84 -0.93
CA PRO A 562 27.40 -2.31 -1.36
C PRO A 562 27.11 -2.67 -2.82
N TRP A 563 25.83 -2.53 -3.19
CA TRP A 563 25.39 -2.60 -4.58
C TRP A 563 26.20 -1.66 -5.47
N PHE A 564 26.61 -2.16 -6.63
CA PHE A 564 27.24 -1.38 -7.69
C PHE A 564 26.31 -1.29 -8.89
N LYS A 565 26.23 -0.13 -9.53
CA LYS A 565 25.42 0.09 -10.73
C LYS A 565 26.35 0.13 -11.93
N SER A 566 26.18 -0.78 -12.88
CA SER A 566 27.04 -0.87 -14.06
C SER A 566 26.48 -0.04 -15.23
N ASN A 567 27.30 0.22 -16.25
CA ASN A 567 26.88 1.04 -17.39
C ASN A 567 25.89 0.30 -18.31
N GLU A 568 25.91 -1.03 -18.25
CA GLU A 568 25.12 -1.90 -19.11
C GLU A 568 23.60 -1.70 -18.95
N CYS A 569 22.90 -1.93 -20.06
CA CYS A 569 21.46 -1.84 -20.23
C CYS A 569 20.91 -0.46 -19.83
N CYS A 570 21.51 0.62 -20.33
CA CYS A 570 21.18 2.00 -19.98
C CYS A 570 21.25 2.25 -18.47
N GLU A 571 22.28 1.70 -17.82
CA GLU A 571 22.41 1.68 -16.37
C GLU A 571 21.19 1.09 -15.65
N TYR A 572 20.64 -0.02 -16.13
CA TYR A 572 19.65 -0.81 -15.36
C TYR A 572 20.27 -2.05 -14.72
N SER A 573 21.55 -2.32 -15.00
CA SER A 573 22.29 -3.43 -14.42
C SER A 573 22.83 -3.08 -13.03
N TYR A 574 22.54 -3.95 -12.06
CA TYR A 574 23.06 -3.89 -10.70
C TYR A 574 23.93 -5.11 -10.44
N CYS A 575 25.07 -4.89 -9.81
CA CYS A 575 26.03 -5.90 -9.43
C CYS A 575 26.12 -6.03 -7.92
N ALA A 576 26.36 -7.26 -7.46
CA ALA A 576 26.75 -7.55 -6.10
C ALA A 576 27.92 -8.54 -6.11
N SER A 577 28.85 -8.35 -5.19
CA SER A 577 29.97 -9.27 -5.00
C SER A 577 29.99 -9.86 -3.59
N ILE A 578 30.60 -11.04 -3.48
CA ILE A 578 30.82 -11.74 -2.23
C ILE A 578 32.24 -12.34 -2.24
N GLU A 579 32.89 -12.29 -1.08
CA GLU A 579 34.16 -12.95 -0.86
C GLU A 579 33.91 -14.31 -0.21
N VAL A 580 34.37 -15.37 -0.86
CA VAL A 580 34.25 -16.74 -0.38
C VAL A 580 35.63 -17.33 -0.08
N ASP A 581 35.70 -18.09 1.00
CA ASP A 581 36.85 -18.94 1.33
C ASP A 581 36.64 -20.29 0.63
N SER A 582 37.53 -20.63 -0.31
CA SER A 582 37.47 -21.86 -1.10
C SER A 582 37.57 -23.13 -0.25
N HIS A 583 38.02 -23.02 1.00
CA HIS A 583 38.08 -24.13 1.94
C HIS A 583 36.78 -24.35 2.72
N LYS A 584 35.81 -23.41 2.64
CA LYS A 584 34.52 -23.51 3.33
C LYS A 584 33.41 -24.00 2.40
N PRO A 585 32.48 -24.82 2.90
CA PRO A 585 31.27 -25.15 2.18
C PRO A 585 30.47 -23.90 1.78
N ILE A 586 29.96 -23.87 0.54
CA ILE A 586 29.09 -22.79 0.05
C ILE A 586 27.82 -22.64 0.91
N SER A 587 27.36 -23.74 1.55
CA SER A 587 26.22 -23.72 2.47
C SER A 587 26.36 -22.70 3.60
N ASP A 588 27.60 -22.41 4.01
CA ASP A 588 27.91 -21.55 5.16
C ASP A 588 27.64 -20.06 4.89
N PHE A 589 27.50 -19.67 3.61
CA PHE A 589 27.21 -18.30 3.22
C PHE A 589 25.69 -18.08 3.15
N ALA A 590 25.09 -17.44 4.16
CA ALA A 590 23.64 -17.26 4.24
C ALA A 590 23.04 -16.49 3.03
N ASN A 591 23.78 -15.52 2.52
CA ASN A 591 23.34 -14.55 1.52
C ASN A 591 23.75 -14.91 0.08
N PHE A 592 24.11 -16.17 -0.16
CA PHE A 592 24.66 -16.64 -1.44
C PHE A 592 24.28 -18.10 -1.69
N ALA A 593 24.02 -18.42 -2.96
CA ALA A 593 23.96 -19.80 -3.42
C ALA A 593 24.44 -19.92 -4.87
N ILE A 594 25.09 -21.05 -5.16
CA ILE A 594 25.28 -21.57 -6.52
C ILE A 594 24.25 -22.68 -6.70
N PHE A 595 23.48 -22.60 -7.76
CA PHE A 595 22.47 -23.60 -8.07
C PHE A 595 23.11 -24.86 -8.65
N GLY A 596 22.65 -26.02 -8.17
CA GLY A 596 23.06 -27.31 -8.72
C GLY A 596 22.41 -27.56 -10.08
N GLU A 597 22.93 -28.54 -10.81
CA GLU A 597 22.52 -28.86 -12.18
C GLU A 597 20.99 -28.97 -12.37
N THR A 598 20.29 -29.69 -11.48
CA THR A 598 18.82 -29.84 -11.55
C THR A 598 18.08 -28.50 -11.40
N THR A 599 18.50 -27.67 -10.44
CA THR A 599 17.89 -26.35 -10.23
C THR A 599 18.18 -25.44 -11.41
N SER A 600 19.42 -25.40 -11.89
CA SER A 600 19.80 -24.60 -13.07
C SER A 600 19.01 -25.01 -14.31
N GLN A 601 18.83 -26.31 -14.56
CA GLN A 601 18.00 -26.80 -15.68
C GLN A 601 16.55 -26.31 -15.58
N GLN A 602 15.95 -26.34 -14.38
CA GLN A 602 14.59 -25.83 -14.16
C GLN A 602 14.51 -24.32 -14.43
N LEU A 603 15.45 -23.54 -13.88
CA LEU A 603 15.48 -22.08 -14.07
C LEU A 603 15.74 -21.70 -15.53
N SER A 604 16.64 -22.40 -16.22
CA SER A 604 16.91 -22.25 -17.64
C SER A 604 15.68 -22.55 -18.49
N SER A 605 14.92 -23.61 -18.17
CA SER A 605 13.68 -23.91 -18.90
C SER A 605 12.66 -22.76 -18.82
N ILE A 606 12.49 -22.15 -17.65
CA ILE A 606 11.62 -20.99 -17.47
C ILE A 606 12.16 -19.76 -18.24
N SER A 607 13.48 -19.54 -18.22
CA SER A 607 14.14 -18.48 -19.00
C SER A 607 13.95 -18.67 -20.51
N GLU A 608 14.08 -19.89 -21.01
CA GLU A 608 13.84 -20.23 -22.42
C GLU A 608 12.39 -19.99 -22.81
N ILE A 609 11.41 -20.39 -21.99
CA ILE A 609 9.99 -20.15 -22.23
C ILE A 609 9.70 -18.65 -22.27
N TRP A 610 10.21 -17.89 -21.29
CA TRP A 610 10.05 -16.44 -21.27
C TRP A 610 10.59 -15.78 -22.53
N ASN A 611 11.72 -16.25 -23.07
CA ASN A 611 12.37 -15.68 -24.24
C ASN A 611 11.93 -16.32 -25.57
N GLY A 612 11.14 -17.39 -25.54
CA GLY A 612 10.61 -18.07 -26.72
C GLY A 612 9.74 -17.17 -27.58
N ASN A 613 9.51 -17.58 -28.82
CA ASN A 613 8.53 -16.90 -29.67
C ASN A 613 7.15 -17.16 -29.09
N VAL A 614 6.47 -16.08 -28.75
CA VAL A 614 5.03 -16.12 -28.52
C VAL A 614 4.44 -15.79 -29.89
N ASP A 615 3.86 -16.78 -30.58
CA ASP A 615 3.22 -16.50 -31.87
C ASP A 615 2.06 -15.52 -31.61
N ILE A 616 2.17 -14.32 -32.19
CA ILE A 616 1.21 -13.21 -32.10
C ILE A 616 0.24 -13.28 -33.27
#